data_AF-A0A0K2UAC3-F1
#
_entry.id   AF-A0A0K2UAC3-F1
#
_cell.length_a   1.000
_cell.length_b   1.000
_cell.length_c   1.000
_cell.angle_alpha   90.00
_cell.angle_beta   90.00
_cell.angle_gamma   90.00
#
_symmetry.space_group_name_H-M   'P 1'
#
loop_
_entity.id
_entity.type
_entity.pdbx_description
1 polymer ?
#
loop_
_entity_poly.entity_id
_entity_poly.type
_entity_poly.pdbx_seq_one_letter_code
_entity_poly.pdbx_strand_id
1 'polypeptide(L)'
;MVGVDSQAWNVIEEPPLEGISSLLPMEGTFRLLSSENYEAFLACVGVKPLMASMVMRSDEMITLFRDVDRRWKIMSEKSIKAKSLRGFLSRNFKLVSNKFVSGEPKPECLDDWDQRMVVSTLTLEEDGNKLVITQIAEKDLQYSTDAVITYTGNGDILTMSIETSCGISASKKYVRHQHQPQEDLKPKRKVSLPF
;
A
#
# COMPACT_ATOMS: atom_id res chain seq x y z
N MET A 1 18.37 24.07 9.17
CA MET A 1 18.93 23.93 7.82
C MET A 1 18.16 22.86 7.08
N VAL A 2 17.69 23.22 5.88
CA VAL A 2 17.19 22.39 4.77
C VAL A 2 16.04 21.42 5.10
N GLY A 3 14.82 21.85 4.72
CA GLY A 3 13.69 20.95 4.53
C GLY A 3 14.07 19.89 3.50
N VAL A 4 14.05 18.65 3.94
CA VAL A 4 14.36 17.51 3.09
C VAL A 4 13.07 17.08 2.42
N ASP A 5 12.75 17.70 1.29
CA ASP A 5 11.86 17.08 0.31
C ASP A 5 12.58 15.84 -0.24
N SER A 6 12.35 14.75 0.50
CA SER A 6 12.89 13.40 0.36
C SER A 6 11.84 12.53 -0.34
N GLN A 7 11.41 12.97 -1.52
CA GLN A 7 10.30 12.36 -2.25
C GLN A 7 10.75 11.05 -2.92
N ALA A 8 10.39 9.93 -2.31
CA ALA A 8 10.03 8.74 -3.06
C ALA A 8 8.55 8.45 -2.80
N TRP A 9 7.76 9.23 -3.53
CA TRP A 9 6.31 9.11 -3.71
C TRP A 9 5.98 9.38 -5.18
N ASN A 10 6.94 9.11 -6.08
CA ASN A 10 6.89 9.52 -7.49
C ASN A 10 6.16 8.52 -8.38
N VAL A 11 5.67 7.40 -7.83
CA VAL A 11 4.87 6.43 -8.58
C VAL A 11 3.39 6.69 -8.31
N ILE A 12 2.95 7.91 -8.64
CA ILE A 12 1.54 8.16 -8.89
C ILE A 12 1.33 7.75 -10.34
N GLU A 13 0.99 6.48 -10.55
CA GLU A 13 0.43 6.08 -11.82
C GLU A 13 -1.00 6.60 -11.85
N GLU A 14 -1.20 7.70 -12.58
CA GLU A 14 -2.54 8.12 -12.93
C GLU A 14 -3.21 6.99 -13.73
N PRO A 15 -4.47 6.64 -13.45
CA PRO A 15 -5.16 5.62 -14.20
C PRO A 15 -5.14 6.02 -15.69
N PRO A 16 -4.66 5.14 -16.59
CA PRO A 16 -4.40 5.47 -17.99
C PRO A 16 -5.67 5.69 -18.83
N LEU A 17 -6.85 5.73 -18.19
CA LEU A 17 -8.14 5.85 -18.83
C LEU A 17 -8.55 7.32 -18.89
N GLU A 18 -8.05 8.03 -19.90
CA GLU A 18 -8.50 9.39 -20.23
C GLU A 18 -10.01 9.38 -20.55
N GLY A 19 -10.77 10.29 -19.93
CA GLY A 19 -12.19 10.51 -20.25
C GLY A 19 -13.20 9.66 -19.47
N ILE A 20 -12.82 8.90 -18.44
CA ILE A 20 -13.78 8.30 -17.50
C ILE A 20 -14.23 9.38 -16.50
N SER A 21 -15.53 9.71 -16.56
CA SER A 21 -16.12 10.83 -15.81
C SER A 21 -16.25 10.61 -14.30
N SER A 22 -15.95 9.42 -13.78
CA SER A 22 -15.84 9.17 -12.33
C SER A 22 -15.05 7.90 -12.05
N LEU A 23 -13.93 8.02 -11.34
CA LEU A 23 -13.24 6.88 -10.73
C LEU A 23 -14.15 6.24 -9.68
N LEU A 24 -14.03 4.92 -9.49
CA LEU A 24 -14.72 4.25 -8.38
C LEU A 24 -14.17 4.77 -7.04
N PRO A 25 -14.92 4.73 -5.93
CA PRO A 25 -14.48 5.33 -4.67
C PRO A 25 -13.14 4.79 -4.14
N MET A 26 -12.82 3.52 -4.43
CA MET A 26 -11.55 2.89 -4.06
C MET A 26 -10.44 3.08 -5.11
N GLU A 27 -10.73 3.60 -6.30
CA GLU A 27 -9.71 3.91 -7.30
C GLU A 27 -8.95 5.19 -6.91
N GLY A 28 -7.63 5.16 -7.08
CA GLY A 28 -6.72 6.26 -6.79
C GLY A 28 -5.57 5.87 -5.87
N THR A 29 -4.82 6.87 -5.44
CA THR A 29 -3.69 6.73 -4.53
C THR A 29 -4.06 7.24 -3.14
N PHE A 30 -3.75 6.45 -2.12
CA PHE A 30 -4.10 6.73 -0.74
C PHE A 30 -2.90 6.55 0.17
N ARG A 31 -2.72 7.48 1.11
CA ARG A 31 -1.67 7.46 2.11
C ARG A 31 -2.20 6.93 3.44
N LEU A 32 -1.43 6.04 4.08
CA LEU A 32 -1.78 5.46 5.37
C LEU A 32 -1.94 6.55 6.43
N LEU A 33 -3.07 6.51 7.14
CA LEU A 33 -3.37 7.34 8.31
C LEU A 33 -3.17 6.58 9.61
N SER A 34 -3.75 5.39 9.70
CA SER A 34 -3.73 4.59 10.92
C SER A 34 -3.82 3.10 10.62
N SER A 35 -3.36 2.29 11.56
CA SER A 35 -3.51 0.84 11.54
C SER A 35 -4.00 0.35 12.91
N GLU A 36 -4.87 -0.64 12.91
CA GLU A 36 -5.44 -1.26 14.10
C GLU A 36 -5.13 -2.77 14.05
N ASN A 37 -4.55 -3.30 15.13
CA ASN A 37 -4.19 -4.72 15.28
C ASN A 37 -3.29 -5.35 14.18
N TYR A 38 -2.64 -4.51 13.35
CA TYR A 38 -1.81 -5.00 12.24
C TYR A 38 -0.55 -5.75 12.70
N GLU A 39 -0.03 -5.47 13.89
CA GLU A 39 1.08 -6.21 14.48
C GLU A 39 0.74 -7.70 14.73
N ALA A 40 -0.48 -7.99 15.19
CA ALA A 40 -0.94 -9.37 15.36
C ALA A 40 -1.05 -10.10 14.02
N PHE A 41 -1.48 -9.40 12.96
CA PHE A 41 -1.46 -9.94 11.61
C PHE A 41 -0.03 -10.25 11.14
N LEU A 42 0.91 -9.31 11.30
CA LEU A 42 2.32 -9.50 10.95
C LEU A 42 2.92 -10.72 11.68
N ALA A 43 2.59 -10.91 12.95
CA ALA A 43 3.00 -12.10 13.70
C ALA A 43 2.39 -13.40 13.13
N CYS A 44 1.08 -13.41 12.79
CA CYS A 44 0.41 -14.61 12.24
C CYS A 44 0.97 -15.02 10.86
N VAL A 45 1.52 -14.08 10.07
CA VAL A 45 2.14 -14.37 8.75
C VAL A 45 3.67 -14.57 8.79
N GLY A 46 4.24 -14.69 9.99
CA GLY A 46 5.65 -15.06 10.17
C GLY A 46 6.65 -13.89 10.11
N VAL A 47 6.18 -12.65 10.24
CA VAL A 47 7.08 -11.50 10.31
C VAL A 47 7.81 -11.50 11.65
N LYS A 48 9.14 -11.40 11.59
CA LYS A 48 9.99 -11.35 12.80
C LYS A 48 9.75 -10.04 13.57
N PRO A 49 9.84 -10.02 14.91
CA PRO A 49 9.50 -8.84 15.74
C PRO A 49 10.21 -7.54 15.34
N LEU A 50 11.50 -7.62 15.02
CA LEU A 50 12.28 -6.45 14.58
C LEU A 50 11.74 -5.89 13.26
N MET A 51 11.40 -6.76 12.31
CA MET A 51 10.84 -6.35 11.03
C MET A 51 9.42 -5.81 11.19
N ALA A 52 8.59 -6.45 12.03
CA ALA A 52 7.26 -5.95 12.35
C ALA A 52 7.32 -4.52 12.92
N SER A 53 8.26 -4.25 13.84
CA SER A 53 8.52 -2.91 14.35
C SER A 53 8.95 -1.90 13.27
N MET A 54 9.68 -2.34 12.24
CA MET A 54 10.07 -1.49 11.13
C MET A 54 8.89 -1.18 10.21
N VAL A 55 8.07 -2.19 9.91
CA VAL A 55 6.86 -2.05 9.08
C VAL A 55 5.84 -1.14 9.76
N MET A 56 5.58 -1.32 11.06
CA MET A 56 4.64 -0.48 11.82
C MET A 56 5.05 1.00 11.89
N ARG A 57 6.35 1.32 11.72
CA ARG A 57 6.86 2.70 11.69
C ARG A 57 7.05 3.25 10.27
N SER A 58 6.81 2.42 9.26
CA SER A 58 6.97 2.83 7.86
C SER A 58 5.81 3.71 7.42
N ASP A 59 6.10 4.66 6.54
CA ASP A 59 5.03 5.35 5.83
C ASP A 59 4.58 4.43 4.67
N GLU A 60 3.30 4.36 4.37
CA GLU A 60 2.75 3.50 3.32
C GLU A 60 1.80 4.28 2.42
N MET A 61 1.89 4.03 1.12
CA MET A 61 0.91 4.45 0.12
C MET A 61 0.39 3.23 -0.63
N ILE A 62 -0.90 3.26 -0.98
CA ILE A 62 -1.54 2.25 -1.79
C ILE A 62 -2.19 2.92 -3.00
N THR A 63 -1.99 2.33 -4.17
CA THR A 63 -2.59 2.79 -5.43
C THR A 63 -3.41 1.65 -6.01
N LEU A 64 -4.70 1.88 -6.23
CA LEU A 64 -5.63 0.91 -6.81
C LEU A 64 -6.27 1.53 -8.06
N PHE A 65 -6.24 0.84 -9.18
CA PHE A 65 -6.94 1.29 -10.38
C PHE A 65 -7.18 0.15 -11.36
N ARG A 66 -8.09 0.36 -12.31
CA ARG A 66 -8.22 -0.47 -13.50
C ARG A 66 -7.29 0.05 -14.60
N ASP A 67 -6.41 -0.81 -15.05
CA ASP A 67 -5.45 -0.54 -16.13
C ASP A 67 -6.16 -0.61 -17.50
N VAL A 68 -5.49 -0.23 -18.58
CA VAL A 68 -6.05 -0.17 -19.96
C VAL A 68 -6.61 -1.50 -20.45
N ASP A 69 -6.06 -2.62 -19.95
CA ASP A 69 -6.51 -3.97 -20.26
C ASP A 69 -7.66 -4.45 -19.35
N ARG A 70 -8.29 -3.53 -18.62
CA ARG A 70 -9.40 -3.76 -17.68
C ARG A 70 -9.05 -4.69 -16.52
N ARG A 71 -7.77 -4.88 -16.24
CA ARG A 71 -7.28 -5.63 -15.08
C ARG A 71 -7.07 -4.68 -13.91
N TRP A 72 -7.27 -5.17 -12.70
CA TRP A 72 -7.04 -4.41 -11.48
C TRP A 72 -5.55 -4.41 -11.16
N LYS A 73 -4.95 -3.22 -11.09
CA LYS A 73 -3.58 -3.04 -10.60
C LYS A 73 -3.64 -2.47 -9.19
N ILE A 74 -2.97 -3.17 -8.27
CA ILE A 74 -2.86 -2.81 -6.86
C ILE A 74 -1.38 -2.72 -6.53
N MET A 75 -0.96 -1.54 -6.09
CA MET A 75 0.42 -1.23 -5.76
C MET A 75 0.49 -0.77 -4.32
N SER A 76 1.47 -1.27 -3.56
CA SER A 76 1.79 -0.81 -2.22
C SER A 76 3.24 -0.33 -2.18
N GLU A 77 3.44 0.92 -1.82
CA GLU A 77 4.74 1.53 -1.62
C GLU A 77 4.96 1.79 -0.13
N LYS A 78 6.08 1.32 0.42
CA LYS A 78 6.45 1.50 1.83
C LYS A 78 7.79 2.20 1.95
N SER A 79 7.85 3.26 2.75
CA SER A 79 9.06 3.98 3.12
C SER A 79 9.53 3.56 4.50
N ILE A 80 10.51 2.66 4.54
CA ILE A 80 11.11 2.16 5.77
C ILE A 80 12.22 3.09 6.21
N LYS A 81 12.02 3.73 7.37
CA LYS A 81 12.99 4.63 8.01
C LYS A 81 13.98 3.81 8.83
N ALA A 82 15.26 3.94 8.55
CA ALA A 82 16.35 3.28 9.27
C ALA A 82 17.48 4.26 9.60
N LYS A 83 18.37 3.86 10.50
CA LYS A 83 19.64 4.56 10.73
C LYS A 83 20.77 3.73 10.12
N SER A 84 21.64 4.39 9.36
CA SER A 84 22.91 3.78 8.93
C SER A 84 23.82 3.49 10.13
N LEU A 85 24.85 2.66 9.94
CA LEU A 85 25.88 2.39 10.97
C LEU A 85 26.54 3.67 11.51
N ARG A 86 26.59 4.74 10.71
CA ARG A 86 27.14 6.05 11.08
C ARG A 86 26.10 6.98 11.71
N GLY A 87 24.88 6.52 11.94
CA GLY A 87 23.81 7.28 12.58
C GLY A 87 22.97 8.17 11.65
N PHE A 88 23.31 8.27 10.37
CA PHE A 88 22.51 9.03 9.39
C PHE A 88 21.15 8.36 9.18
N LEU A 89 20.08 9.17 9.13
CA LEU A 89 18.74 8.72 8.75
C LEU A 89 18.74 8.34 7.26
N SER A 90 18.34 7.12 6.97
CA SER A 90 18.11 6.62 5.61
C SER A 90 16.66 6.18 5.45
N ARG A 91 16.16 6.29 4.21
CA ARG A 91 14.87 5.75 3.81
C ARG A 91 15.09 4.70 2.72
N ASN A 92 14.56 3.51 2.94
CA ASN A 92 14.48 2.48 1.92
C ASN A 92 13.04 2.39 1.43
N PHE A 93 12.86 2.35 0.12
CA PHE A 93 11.55 2.26 -0.50
C PHE A 93 11.35 0.85 -1.04
N LYS A 94 10.19 0.28 -0.75
CA LYS A 94 9.77 -1.05 -1.17
C LYS A 94 8.46 -0.90 -1.93
N LEU A 95 8.40 -1.47 -3.12
CA LEU A 95 7.22 -1.45 -3.97
C LEU A 95 6.80 -2.89 -4.25
N VAL A 96 5.54 -3.20 -3.96
CA VAL A 96 4.88 -4.44 -4.37
C VAL A 96 3.77 -4.05 -5.33
N SER A 97 3.68 -4.73 -6.47
CA SER A 97 2.67 -4.48 -7.50
C SER A 97 2.08 -5.79 -7.98
N ASN A 98 0.76 -5.92 -7.85
CA ASN A 98 0.02 -7.06 -8.36
C ASN A 98 -1.04 -6.60 -9.36
N LYS A 99 -1.16 -7.34 -10.46
CA LYS A 99 -2.18 -7.12 -11.48
C LYS A 99 -3.10 -8.34 -11.56
N PHE A 100 -4.40 -8.14 -11.41
CA PHE A 100 -5.40 -9.18 -11.26
C PHE A 100 -6.43 -9.13 -12.39
N VAL A 101 -6.79 -10.31 -12.89
CA VAL A 101 -8.04 -10.49 -13.63
C VAL A 101 -9.11 -10.85 -12.59
N SER A 102 -10.27 -10.18 -12.64
CA SER A 102 -11.34 -10.42 -11.67
C SER A 102 -11.84 -11.86 -11.75
N GLY A 103 -11.93 -12.54 -10.61
CA GLY A 103 -12.38 -13.93 -10.49
C GLY A 103 -11.34 -14.99 -10.84
N GLU A 104 -10.18 -14.61 -11.38
CA GLU A 104 -9.14 -15.58 -11.74
C GLU A 104 -8.08 -15.71 -10.62
N PRO A 105 -7.79 -16.94 -10.16
CA PRO A 105 -6.73 -17.16 -9.18
C PRO A 105 -5.35 -16.96 -9.83
N LYS A 106 -4.44 -16.29 -9.12
CA LYS A 106 -3.02 -16.18 -9.53
C LYS A 106 -2.07 -16.24 -8.33
N PRO A 107 -0.81 -16.65 -8.52
CA PRO A 107 0.22 -16.40 -7.51
C PRO A 107 0.35 -14.90 -7.22
N GLU A 108 0.37 -14.52 -5.95
CA GLU A 108 0.56 -13.13 -5.51
C GLU A 108 2.01 -12.87 -5.11
N CYS A 109 2.54 -11.71 -5.50
CA CYS A 109 3.80 -11.21 -4.94
C CYS A 109 3.48 -10.48 -3.64
N LEU A 110 3.99 -10.98 -2.52
CA LEU A 110 3.83 -10.35 -1.20
C LEU A 110 5.06 -9.48 -0.87
N ASP A 111 4.96 -8.67 0.17
CA ASP A 111 6.12 -7.97 0.74
C ASP A 111 7.20 -8.99 1.18
N ASP A 112 8.48 -8.62 1.11
CA ASP A 112 9.62 -9.52 1.36
C ASP A 112 9.74 -10.05 2.79
N TRP A 113 8.95 -9.52 3.72
CA TRP A 113 8.83 -10.02 5.10
C TRP A 113 7.67 -10.97 5.33
N ASP A 114 6.66 -11.01 4.45
CA ASP A 114 5.60 -12.00 4.52
C ASP A 114 6.14 -13.31 3.94
N GLN A 115 6.23 -14.34 4.78
CA GLN A 115 6.88 -15.61 4.41
C GLN A 115 5.92 -16.60 3.75
N ARG A 116 4.67 -16.20 3.52
CA ARG A 116 3.66 -17.06 2.91
C ARG A 116 3.87 -17.13 1.39
N MET A 117 3.54 -18.29 0.82
CA MET A 117 3.26 -18.42 -0.61
C MET A 117 1.76 -18.49 -0.78
N VAL A 118 1.18 -17.56 -1.55
CA VAL A 118 -0.28 -17.46 -1.69
C VAL A 118 -0.72 -17.43 -3.15
N VAL A 119 -1.88 -18.04 -3.38
CA VAL A 119 -2.69 -17.85 -4.59
C VAL A 119 -3.86 -16.96 -4.21
N SER A 120 -4.03 -15.88 -4.94
CA SER A 120 -5.01 -14.85 -4.63
C SER A 120 -6.01 -14.67 -5.75
N THR A 121 -7.27 -14.50 -5.37
CA THR A 121 -8.38 -14.21 -6.28
C THR A 121 -8.99 -12.88 -5.89
N LEU A 122 -9.11 -11.97 -6.85
CA LEU A 122 -9.74 -10.66 -6.65
C LEU A 122 -11.18 -10.68 -7.15
N THR A 123 -12.11 -10.16 -6.36
CA THR A 123 -13.50 -9.96 -6.74
C THR A 123 -13.92 -8.52 -6.44
N LEU A 124 -14.75 -7.97 -7.32
CA LEU A 124 -15.41 -6.67 -7.13
C LEU A 124 -16.86 -6.95 -6.74
N GLU A 125 -17.33 -6.39 -5.63
CA GLU A 125 -18.75 -6.49 -5.27
C GLU A 125 -19.63 -5.67 -6.21
N GLU A 126 -20.91 -6.08 -6.37
CA GLU A 126 -21.85 -5.51 -7.34
C GLU A 126 -22.04 -4.00 -7.20
N ASP A 127 -21.97 -3.48 -5.96
CA ASP A 127 -22.10 -2.06 -5.66
C ASP A 127 -20.88 -1.22 -6.11
N GLY A 128 -19.79 -1.85 -6.53
CA GLY A 128 -18.58 -1.18 -7.03
C GLY A 128 -17.76 -0.45 -5.96
N ASN A 129 -18.16 -0.51 -4.70
CA ASN A 129 -17.51 0.22 -3.59
C ASN A 129 -16.52 -0.65 -2.79
N LYS A 130 -16.53 -1.96 -3.03
CA LYS A 130 -15.76 -2.94 -2.27
C LYS A 130 -15.02 -3.91 -3.17
N LEU A 131 -13.72 -4.00 -2.95
CA LEU A 131 -12.80 -4.89 -3.64
C LEU A 131 -12.29 -5.93 -2.64
N VAL A 132 -12.47 -7.21 -2.92
CA VAL A 132 -12.12 -8.31 -2.02
C VAL A 132 -11.03 -9.15 -2.65
N ILE A 133 -9.99 -9.46 -1.89
CA ILE A 133 -8.90 -10.36 -2.28
C ILE A 133 -8.91 -11.53 -1.30
N THR A 134 -9.20 -12.72 -1.81
CA THR A 134 -9.08 -13.95 -1.04
C THR A 134 -7.70 -14.55 -1.32
N GLN A 135 -6.87 -14.65 -0.29
CA GLN A 135 -5.53 -15.23 -0.32
C GLN A 135 -5.57 -16.64 0.29
N ILE A 136 -5.24 -17.64 -0.52
CA ILE A 136 -5.09 -19.03 -0.07
C ILE A 136 -3.61 -19.34 0.03
N ALA A 137 -3.13 -19.62 1.24
CA ALA A 137 -1.73 -19.92 1.51
C ALA A 137 -1.43 -21.42 1.30
N GLU A 138 -0.20 -21.71 0.86
CA GLU A 138 0.32 -23.08 0.71
C GLU A 138 0.31 -23.79 2.07
N LYS A 139 -0.36 -24.96 2.11
CA LYS A 139 -0.64 -25.68 3.36
C LYS A 139 0.56 -26.49 3.86
N ASP A 140 1.48 -26.81 2.96
CA ASP A 140 2.69 -27.56 3.28
C ASP A 140 3.81 -26.68 3.89
N LEU A 141 3.63 -25.35 3.93
CA LEU A 141 4.61 -24.42 4.50
C LEU A 141 4.29 -24.05 5.96
N GLN A 142 5.34 -23.62 6.68
CA GLN A 142 5.23 -23.22 8.10
C GLN A 142 4.18 -22.13 8.34
N TYR A 143 4.10 -21.16 7.43
CA TYR A 143 3.13 -20.07 7.49
C TYR A 143 2.08 -20.31 6.40
N SER A 144 0.95 -20.89 6.80
CA SER A 144 -0.11 -21.40 5.91
C SER A 144 -1.49 -20.78 6.19
N THR A 145 -1.49 -19.64 6.88
CA THR A 145 -2.70 -18.90 7.24
C THR A 145 -3.28 -18.17 6.02
N ASP A 146 -4.54 -18.50 5.70
CA ASP A 146 -5.33 -17.82 4.69
C ASP A 146 -5.75 -16.44 5.17
N ALA A 147 -5.99 -15.53 4.24
CA ALA A 147 -6.46 -14.20 4.55
C ALA A 147 -7.47 -13.69 3.52
N VAL A 148 -8.42 -12.89 3.99
CA VAL A 148 -9.31 -12.10 3.15
C VAL A 148 -8.99 -10.63 3.39
N ILE A 149 -8.61 -9.93 2.32
CA ILE A 149 -8.31 -8.51 2.33
C ILE A 149 -9.45 -7.79 1.63
N THR A 150 -10.08 -6.86 2.32
CA THR A 150 -11.20 -6.07 1.81
C THR A 150 -10.81 -4.61 1.74
N TYR A 151 -10.90 -3.99 0.56
CA TYR A 151 -10.80 -2.56 0.38
C TYR A 151 -12.19 -1.95 0.21
N THR A 152 -12.55 -0.97 1.03
CA THR A 152 -13.81 -0.23 0.93
C THR A 152 -13.52 1.25 0.80
N GLY A 153 -13.99 1.85 -0.30
CA GLY A 153 -13.85 3.29 -0.56
C GLY A 153 -15.06 4.06 -0.04
N ASN A 154 -14.81 5.17 0.65
CA ASN A 154 -15.82 6.14 1.08
C ASN A 154 -15.28 7.55 0.88
N GLY A 155 -15.54 8.14 -0.29
CA GLY A 155 -15.01 9.44 -0.70
C GLY A 155 -13.48 9.45 -0.73
N ASP A 156 -12.88 10.25 0.15
CA ASP A 156 -11.42 10.36 0.29
C ASP A 156 -10.81 9.39 1.29
N ILE A 157 -11.61 8.51 1.90
CA ILE A 157 -11.12 7.51 2.84
C ILE A 157 -11.19 6.13 2.21
N LEU A 158 -10.08 5.41 2.27
CA LEU A 158 -10.01 3.99 1.93
C LEU A 158 -9.78 3.19 3.22
N THR A 159 -10.63 2.21 3.48
CA THR A 159 -10.43 1.26 4.58
C THR A 159 -10.01 -0.08 4.02
N MET A 160 -8.88 -0.61 4.49
CA MET A 160 -8.45 -1.97 4.24
C MET A 160 -8.68 -2.80 5.50
N SER A 161 -9.52 -3.83 5.42
CA SER A 161 -9.73 -4.81 6.47
C SER A 161 -9.07 -6.13 6.10
N ILE A 162 -8.46 -6.79 7.07
CA ILE A 162 -7.82 -8.09 6.92
C ILE A 162 -8.46 -9.03 7.92
N GLU A 163 -8.91 -10.18 7.45
CA GLU A 163 -9.40 -11.28 8.27
C GLU A 163 -8.62 -12.53 7.94
N THR A 164 -8.08 -13.22 8.93
CA THR A 164 -7.30 -14.44 8.73
C THR A 164 -8.04 -15.67 9.20
N SER A 165 -7.72 -16.84 8.64
CA SER A 165 -8.25 -18.11 9.12
C SER A 165 -7.81 -18.46 10.55
N CYS A 166 -6.75 -17.81 11.06
CA CYS A 166 -6.30 -17.90 12.46
C CYS A 166 -7.15 -17.05 13.44
N GLY A 167 -8.20 -16.37 12.95
CA GLY A 167 -9.10 -15.55 13.77
C GLY A 167 -8.57 -14.15 14.10
N ILE A 168 -7.51 -13.71 13.42
CA ILE A 168 -6.97 -12.36 13.56
C ILE A 168 -7.70 -11.43 12.60
N SER A 169 -8.19 -10.31 13.14
CA SER A 169 -8.71 -9.20 12.35
C SER A 169 -7.83 -7.97 12.54
N ALA A 170 -7.45 -7.32 11.45
CA ALA A 170 -6.69 -6.09 11.45
C ALA A 170 -7.27 -5.10 10.44
N SER A 171 -7.02 -3.81 10.63
CA SER A 171 -7.45 -2.80 9.67
C SER A 171 -6.40 -1.74 9.45
N LYS A 172 -6.44 -1.09 8.28
CA LYS A 172 -5.72 0.13 7.97
C LYS A 172 -6.69 1.14 7.35
N LYS A 173 -6.52 2.40 7.71
CA LYS A 173 -7.26 3.52 7.13
C LYS A 173 -6.29 4.40 6.38
N TYR A 174 -6.69 4.80 5.19
CA TYR A 174 -5.90 5.65 4.31
C TYR A 174 -6.72 6.87 3.90
N VAL A 175 -6.03 7.97 3.59
CA VAL A 175 -6.61 9.19 3.01
C VAL A 175 -6.13 9.35 1.59
N ARG A 176 -7.01 9.81 0.70
CA ARG A 176 -6.69 10.10 -0.69
C ARG A 176 -5.53 11.09 -0.74
N HIS A 177 -4.50 10.72 -1.49
CA HIS A 177 -3.36 11.58 -1.72
C HIS A 177 -3.70 12.52 -2.88
N GLN A 178 -3.75 13.82 -2.60
CA GLN A 178 -3.84 14.85 -3.62
C GLN A 178 -2.42 15.29 -3.99
N HIS A 179 -2.12 15.32 -5.28
CA HIS A 179 -0.84 15.78 -5.79
C HIS A 179 -0.62 17.26 -5.41
N GLN A 180 0.57 17.59 -4.91
CA GLN A 180 1.03 18.98 -4.91
C GLN A 180 1.71 19.26 -6.25
N PRO A 181 1.22 20.23 -7.06
CA PRO A 181 1.85 20.60 -8.31
C PRO A 181 3.35 20.87 -8.10
N GLN A 182 4.17 20.28 -8.98
CA GLN A 182 5.63 20.35 -8.90
C GLN A 182 6.18 21.80 -9.00
N GLU A 183 5.34 22.76 -9.42
CA GLU A 183 5.70 24.19 -9.54
C GLU A 183 6.00 24.88 -8.20
N ASP A 184 5.45 24.40 -7.09
CA ASP A 184 5.66 24.98 -5.75
C ASP A 184 6.97 24.53 -5.07
N LEU A 185 7.71 23.61 -5.67
CA LEU A 185 8.97 23.06 -5.13
C LEU A 185 10.23 23.84 -5.52
N LYS A 186 10.10 24.98 -6.23
CA LYS A 186 11.27 25.84 -6.46
C LYS A 186 11.72 26.42 -5.12
N PRO A 187 12.96 26.13 -4.65
CA PRO A 187 13.46 26.77 -3.44
C PRO A 187 13.49 28.28 -3.70
N LYS A 188 12.67 29.05 -2.99
CA LYS A 188 12.77 30.50 -2.95
C LYS A 188 14.17 30.83 -2.42
N ARG A 189 15.14 31.02 -3.32
CA ARG A 189 16.46 31.57 -2.99
C ARG A 189 16.21 32.91 -2.31
N LYS A 190 16.36 32.97 -0.99
CA LYS A 190 16.53 34.24 -0.29
C LYS A 190 17.88 34.78 -0.74
N VAL A 191 17.85 35.72 -1.68
CA VAL A 191 19.02 36.53 -2.01
C VAL A 191 19.28 37.40 -0.77
N SER A 192 20.30 37.04 0.02
CA SER A 192 20.84 37.95 1.02
C SER A 192 21.48 39.13 0.29
N LEU A 193 21.01 40.34 0.57
CA LEU A 193 21.63 41.56 0.06
C LEU A 193 23.10 41.62 0.53
N PRO A 194 24.05 42.05 -0.31
CA PRO A 194 25.40 42.32 0.14
C PRO A 194 25.40 43.50 1.11
N PHE A 195 26.19 43.37 2.17
CA PHE A 195 26.51 44.42 3.14
C PHE A 195 27.18 45.62 2.48
#